data_AF-A0A538RZK1-F1
#
_entry.id   AF-A0A538RZK1-F1
#
_cell.length_a   1.000
_cell.length_b   1.000
_cell.length_c   1.000
_cell.angle_alpha   90.00
_cell.angle_beta   90.00
_cell.angle_gamma   90.00
#
_symmetry.space_group_name_H-M   'P 1'
#
loop_
_entity.id
_entity.type
_entity.pdbx_description
1 polymer ?
#
loop_
_entity_poly.entity_id
_entity_poly.type
_entity_poly.pdbx_seq_one_letter_code
_entity_poly.pdbx_strand_id
1 'polypeptide(L)'
;MKQIVRFWAYGAFVATCVAGWMCTPSNQPADDNNRDELARRCLAAGHRVESRYRTARDVIDGRLTLLQAAEHYRDVSESAADFDWKDFRSKTSAASDDERYCRLVMKFVKALLERENHSQVQSFQTRLETELASIKDGGRMRLRR
;
A
#
# COMPACT_ATOMS: atom_id res chain seq x y z
N MET A 1 -46.39 -64.56 -4.26
CA MET A 1 -47.32 -64.71 -3.12
C MET A 1 -46.56 -64.44 -1.82
N LYS A 2 -47.24 -63.85 -0.81
CA LYS A 2 -46.76 -63.24 0.47
C LYS A 2 -46.58 -61.71 0.36
N GLN A 3 -47.66 -60.92 0.42
CA GLN A 3 -48.44 -60.44 1.59
C GLN A 3 -47.59 -59.73 2.67
N ILE A 4 -47.68 -58.40 2.72
CA ILE A 4 -48.44 -57.56 3.69
C ILE A 4 -47.81 -57.56 5.09
N VAL A 5 -47.14 -56.46 5.45
CA VAL A 5 -47.47 -55.69 6.67
C VAL A 5 -47.24 -54.21 6.35
N ARG A 6 -48.30 -53.44 6.57
CA ARG A 6 -48.42 -52.00 6.32
C ARG A 6 -47.94 -51.20 7.51
N PHE A 7 -47.30 -50.06 7.21
CA PHE A 7 -47.52 -48.74 7.82
C PHE A 7 -47.98 -48.76 9.27
N TRP A 8 -47.11 -48.40 10.21
CA TRP A 8 -47.38 -47.63 11.44
C TRP A 8 -46.08 -47.65 12.27
N ALA A 9 -45.11 -46.78 11.95
CA ALA A 9 -44.00 -46.39 12.83
C ALA A 9 -42.97 -45.49 12.10
N TYR A 10 -43.34 -44.26 11.76
CA TYR A 10 -42.34 -43.20 11.49
C TYR A 10 -42.87 -41.86 12.04
N GLY A 11 -43.37 -41.90 13.27
CA GLY A 11 -43.37 -40.74 14.15
C GLY A 11 -42.13 -40.84 15.04
N ALA A 12 -41.36 -39.74 15.13
CA ALA A 12 -40.19 -39.55 16.00
C ALA A 12 -38.81 -40.00 15.48
N PHE A 13 -38.32 -39.37 14.40
CA PHE A 13 -36.87 -39.21 14.18
C PHE A 13 -36.53 -37.83 13.59
N VAL A 14 -36.96 -36.76 14.29
CA VAL A 14 -36.61 -35.36 13.96
C VAL A 14 -36.05 -34.61 15.18
N ALA A 15 -35.59 -35.30 16.23
CA ALA A 15 -35.34 -34.64 17.53
C ALA A 15 -33.96 -34.90 18.18
N THR A 16 -32.90 -35.20 17.43
CA THR A 16 -31.61 -35.53 18.08
C THR A 16 -30.32 -35.01 17.44
N CYS A 17 -30.35 -33.93 16.65
CA CYS A 17 -29.10 -33.24 16.21
C CYS A 17 -29.25 -31.70 16.06
N VAL A 18 -29.88 -30.99 17.01
CA VAL A 18 -29.92 -29.50 16.98
C VAL A 18 -29.37 -28.84 18.26
N ALA A 19 -29.13 -29.59 19.34
CA ALA A 19 -28.70 -29.02 20.63
C ALA A 19 -27.17 -28.95 20.85
N GLY A 20 -26.35 -29.28 19.85
CA GLY A 20 -24.87 -29.25 19.96
C GLY A 20 -24.18 -28.09 19.23
N TRP A 21 -24.92 -27.27 18.50
CA TRP A 21 -24.38 -26.19 17.63
C TRP A 21 -24.71 -24.77 18.11
N MET A 22 -25.38 -24.64 19.25
CA MET A 22 -25.61 -23.33 19.89
C MET A 22 -24.96 -23.35 21.27
N CYS A 23 -23.64 -23.17 21.30
CA CYS A 23 -22.84 -22.62 22.42
C CYS A 23 -21.38 -23.06 22.25
N THR A 24 -20.75 -22.68 21.14
CA THR A 24 -19.32 -22.37 21.21
C THR A 24 -19.28 -20.90 21.63
N PRO A 25 -18.93 -20.56 22.88
CA PRO A 25 -18.60 -19.19 23.18
C PRO A 25 -17.38 -18.87 22.32
N SER A 26 -17.56 -17.99 21.33
CA SER A 26 -16.48 -17.43 20.51
C SER A 26 -15.59 -16.60 21.42
N ASN A 27 -14.71 -17.27 22.14
CA ASN A 27 -13.65 -16.66 22.92
C ASN A 27 -12.60 -16.17 21.91
N GLN A 28 -12.83 -15.03 21.24
CA GLN A 28 -11.95 -14.54 20.17
C GLN A 28 -11.45 -13.09 20.33
N PRO A 29 -10.93 -12.68 21.51
CA PRO A 29 -10.23 -11.39 21.64
C PRO A 29 -8.96 -11.31 20.75
N ALA A 30 -8.42 -12.46 20.33
CA ALA A 30 -7.28 -12.53 19.42
C ALA A 30 -7.62 -12.18 17.96
N ASP A 31 -8.89 -12.32 17.54
CA ASP A 31 -9.33 -11.95 16.19
C ASP A 31 -9.58 -10.43 16.10
N ASP A 32 -10.21 -9.85 17.12
CA ASP A 32 -10.47 -8.41 17.17
C ASP A 32 -9.17 -7.58 17.22
N ASN A 33 -8.18 -7.99 18.05
CA ASN A 33 -6.87 -7.33 18.09
C ASN A 33 -6.14 -7.35 16.73
N ASN A 34 -6.27 -8.45 15.97
CA ASN A 34 -5.65 -8.55 14.64
C ASN A 34 -6.34 -7.66 13.61
N ARG A 35 -7.68 -7.53 13.69
CA ARG A 35 -8.45 -6.64 12.81
C ARG A 35 -8.14 -5.18 13.08
N ASP A 36 -8.05 -4.79 14.35
CA ASP A 36 -7.72 -3.41 14.73
C ASP A 36 -6.30 -3.04 14.30
N GLU A 37 -5.33 -3.95 14.47
CA GLU A 37 -3.97 -3.73 14.01
C GLU A 37 -3.90 -3.64 12.47
N LEU A 38 -4.61 -4.50 11.75
CA LEU A 38 -4.69 -4.43 10.29
C LEU A 38 -5.32 -3.12 9.82
N ALA A 39 -6.42 -2.69 10.44
CA ALA A 39 -7.08 -1.43 10.13
C ALA A 39 -6.15 -0.24 10.37
N ARG A 40 -5.41 -0.24 11.49
CA ARG A 40 -4.41 0.79 11.82
C ARG A 40 -3.30 0.85 10.76
N ARG A 41 -2.80 -0.31 10.31
CA ARG A 41 -1.79 -0.40 9.25
C ARG A 41 -2.32 0.07 7.90
N CYS A 42 -3.55 -0.28 7.54
CA CYS A 42 -4.21 0.18 6.32
C CYS A 42 -4.40 1.70 6.31
N LEU A 43 -4.86 2.29 7.43
CA LEU A 43 -4.99 3.73 7.56
C LEU A 43 -3.63 4.45 7.44
N ALA A 44 -2.61 3.94 8.15
CA ALA A 44 -1.25 4.49 8.05
C ALA A 44 -0.71 4.40 6.61
N ALA A 45 -0.90 3.27 5.92
CA ALA A 45 -0.52 3.11 4.52
C ALA A 45 -1.27 4.11 3.61
N GLY A 46 -2.58 4.29 3.84
CA GLY A 46 -3.39 5.28 3.12
C GLY A 46 -2.85 6.71 3.27
N HIS A 47 -2.52 7.13 4.49
CA HIS A 47 -1.93 8.45 4.73
C HIS A 47 -0.59 8.65 4.01
N ARG A 48 0.26 7.62 3.96
CA ARG A 48 1.54 7.69 3.23
C ARG A 48 1.34 7.83 1.73
N VAL A 49 0.41 7.07 1.17
CA VAL A 49 0.07 7.14 -0.26
C VAL A 49 -0.48 8.53 -0.59
N GLU A 50 -1.40 9.06 0.21
CA GLU A 50 -1.95 10.40 0.04
C GLU A 50 -0.87 11.49 0.13
N SER A 51 0.04 11.40 1.11
CA SER A 51 1.16 12.34 1.23
C SER A 51 2.05 12.32 -0.01
N ARG A 52 2.38 11.14 -0.53
CA ARG A 52 3.18 11.00 -1.76
C ARG A 52 2.45 11.58 -2.97
N TYR A 53 1.14 11.36 -3.10
CA TYR A 53 0.34 11.96 -4.17
C TYR A 53 0.36 13.49 -4.13
N ARG A 54 0.21 14.09 -2.94
CA ARG A 54 0.29 15.55 -2.78
C ARG A 54 1.66 16.08 -3.20
N THR A 55 2.73 15.46 -2.70
CA THR A 55 4.09 15.85 -3.07
C THR A 55 4.35 15.71 -4.57
N ALA A 56 3.88 14.64 -5.22
CA ALA A 56 4.00 14.48 -6.67
C ALA A 56 3.24 15.58 -7.43
N ARG A 57 2.06 15.98 -6.95
CA ARG A 57 1.28 17.08 -7.52
C ARG A 57 2.02 18.42 -7.37
N ASP A 58 2.63 18.68 -6.22
CA ASP A 58 3.43 19.89 -6.00
C ASP A 58 4.67 19.96 -6.92
N VAL A 59 5.24 18.82 -7.33
CA VAL A 59 6.30 18.76 -8.36
C VAL A 59 5.75 19.09 -9.75
N ILE A 60 4.56 18.61 -10.08
CA ILE A 60 3.88 18.91 -11.35
C ILE A 60 3.57 20.41 -11.43
N ASP A 61 3.02 20.97 -10.35
CA ASP A 61 2.70 22.38 -10.19
C ASP A 61 3.95 23.28 -10.09
N GLY A 62 5.16 22.70 -10.05
CA GLY A 62 6.43 23.43 -9.99
C GLY A 62 6.73 24.07 -8.63
N ARG A 63 6.01 23.69 -7.57
CA ARG A 63 6.20 24.19 -6.20
C ARG A 63 7.35 23.51 -5.48
N LEU A 64 7.64 22.26 -5.84
CA LEU A 64 8.76 21.49 -5.31
C LEU A 64 9.72 21.08 -6.42
N THR A 65 11.01 21.19 -6.12
CA THR A 65 12.08 20.58 -6.92
C THR A 65 12.12 19.07 -6.69
N LEU A 66 12.80 18.33 -7.58
CA LEU A 66 12.97 16.88 -7.42
C LEU A 66 13.61 16.51 -6.07
N LEU A 67 14.61 17.27 -5.62
CA LEU A 67 15.33 16.99 -4.37
C LEU A 67 14.44 17.19 -3.14
N GLN A 68 13.69 18.29 -3.08
CA GLN A 68 12.76 18.56 -1.98
C GLN A 68 11.65 17.51 -1.93
N ALA A 69 11.12 17.10 -3.08
CA ALA A 69 10.14 16.02 -3.14
C ALA A 69 10.72 14.68 -2.65
N ALA A 70 11.99 14.38 -2.97
CA ALA A 70 12.67 13.20 -2.48
C ALA A 70 12.87 13.24 -0.96
N GLU A 71 13.17 14.40 -0.37
CA GLU A 71 13.21 14.61 1.09
C GLU A 71 11.87 14.27 1.73
N HIS A 72 10.77 14.84 1.21
CA HIS A 72 9.42 14.52 1.69
C HIS A 72 9.08 13.03 1.58
N TYR A 73 9.44 12.39 0.47
CA TYR A 73 9.22 10.95 0.30
C TYR A 73 10.02 10.12 1.30
N ARG A 74 11.26 10.52 1.60
CA ARG A 74 12.09 9.88 2.61
C ARG A 74 11.48 10.03 3.99
N ASP A 75 11.13 11.25 4.40
CA ASP A 75 10.58 11.51 5.74
C ASP A 75 9.28 10.73 6.00
N VAL A 76 8.40 10.67 4.99
CA VAL A 76 7.17 9.86 5.05
C VAL A 76 7.48 8.37 5.16
N SER A 77 8.53 7.89 4.49
CA SER A 77 8.92 6.48 4.51
C SER A 77 9.60 6.10 5.82
N GLU A 78 10.49 6.97 6.34
CA GLU A 78 11.21 6.77 7.60
C GLU A 78 10.30 6.87 8.83
N SER A 79 9.22 7.67 8.75
CA SER A 79 8.21 7.74 9.82
C SER A 79 7.42 6.43 10.01
N ALA A 80 7.47 5.53 9.03
CA ALA A 80 6.76 4.26 9.09
C ALA A 80 7.61 3.16 9.71
N ALA A 81 7.22 2.71 10.90
CA ALA A 81 7.87 1.58 11.59
C ALA A 81 7.87 0.29 10.75
N ASP A 82 6.93 0.15 9.82
CA ASP A 82 6.78 -1.02 8.93
C ASP A 82 7.32 -0.79 7.51
N PHE A 83 8.17 0.22 7.28
CA PHE A 83 8.75 0.45 5.96
C PHE A 83 9.73 -0.65 5.56
N ASP A 84 9.42 -1.33 4.47
CA ASP A 84 10.28 -2.40 3.92
C ASP A 84 11.42 -1.82 3.08
N TRP A 85 12.54 -1.55 3.74
CA TRP A 85 13.78 -1.08 3.11
C TRP A 85 14.35 -2.06 2.09
N LYS A 86 14.15 -3.37 2.29
CA LYS A 86 14.67 -4.40 1.40
C LYS A 86 13.88 -4.39 0.09
N ASP A 87 12.55 -4.32 0.19
CA ASP A 87 11.66 -4.17 -0.96
C ASP A 87 11.98 -2.89 -1.74
N PHE A 88 12.09 -1.75 -1.03
CA PHE A 88 12.45 -0.46 -1.64
C PHE A 88 13.76 -0.52 -2.43
N ARG A 89 14.83 -1.06 -1.82
CA ARG A 89 16.15 -1.20 -2.46
C ARG A 89 16.18 -2.27 -3.55
N SER A 90 15.27 -3.23 -3.55
CA SER A 90 15.21 -4.23 -4.64
C SER A 90 14.50 -3.69 -5.89
N LYS A 91 13.46 -2.86 -5.71
CA LYS A 91 12.60 -2.38 -6.80
C LYS A 91 13.13 -1.18 -7.58
N THR A 92 14.03 -0.40 -7.01
CA THR A 92 14.48 0.87 -7.61
C THR A 92 16.00 0.89 -7.65
N SER A 93 16.63 0.48 -8.76
CA SER A 93 18.09 0.49 -8.87
C SER A 93 18.65 1.91 -8.85
N ALA A 94 19.63 2.16 -7.97
CA ALA A 94 20.38 3.41 -7.91
C ALA A 94 21.66 3.24 -7.06
N ALA A 95 22.59 4.19 -7.17
CA ALA A 95 23.87 4.15 -6.44
C ALA A 95 23.73 4.51 -4.95
N SER A 96 22.70 5.27 -4.58
CA SER A 96 22.39 5.67 -3.20
C SER A 96 20.89 5.66 -2.93
N ASP A 97 20.48 5.58 -1.66
CA ASP A 97 19.06 5.67 -1.29
C ASP A 97 18.45 7.03 -1.69
N ASP A 98 19.23 8.11 -1.61
CA ASP A 98 18.82 9.45 -2.06
C ASP A 98 18.48 9.46 -3.56
N GLU A 99 19.26 8.77 -4.40
CA GLU A 99 18.94 8.58 -5.82
C GLU A 99 17.70 7.71 -6.01
N ARG A 100 17.49 6.69 -5.17
CA ARG A 100 16.28 5.87 -5.22
C ARG A 100 15.04 6.71 -4.92
N TYR A 101 15.11 7.64 -3.96
CA TYR A 101 13.98 8.53 -3.67
C TYR A 101 13.67 9.48 -4.83
N CYS A 102 14.68 10.09 -5.46
CA CYS A 102 14.46 10.89 -6.67
C CYS A 102 13.78 10.07 -7.78
N ARG A 103 14.27 8.85 -8.04
CA ARG A 103 13.66 7.96 -9.04
C ARG A 103 12.24 7.52 -8.66
N LEU A 104 11.98 7.33 -7.37
CA LEU A 104 10.65 7.00 -6.87
C LEU A 104 9.68 8.17 -7.11
N VAL A 105 10.08 9.41 -6.84
CA VAL A 105 9.29 10.61 -7.15
C VAL A 105 8.95 10.65 -8.64
N MET A 106 9.94 10.48 -9.52
CA MET A 106 9.72 10.47 -10.97
C MET A 106 8.71 9.41 -11.41
N LYS A 107 8.76 8.21 -10.83
CA LYS A 107 7.79 7.14 -11.09
C LYS A 107 6.36 7.53 -10.70
N PHE A 108 6.20 8.20 -9.56
CA PHE A 108 4.89 8.69 -9.11
C PHE A 108 4.36 9.85 -9.95
N VAL A 109 5.20 10.82 -10.29
CA VAL A 109 4.85 11.93 -11.19
C VAL A 109 4.40 11.39 -12.55
N LYS A 110 5.16 10.44 -13.12
CA LYS A 110 4.79 9.76 -14.36
C LYS A 110 3.42 9.09 -14.26
N ALA A 111 3.19 8.28 -13.22
CA ALA A 111 1.92 7.57 -13.03
C ALA A 111 0.72 8.54 -12.86
N LEU A 112 0.93 9.67 -12.18
CA LEU A 112 -0.10 10.70 -12.02
C LEU A 112 -0.41 11.40 -13.36
N LEU A 113 0.61 11.77 -14.12
CA LEU A 113 0.45 12.38 -15.44
C LEU A 113 -0.16 11.40 -16.46
N GLU A 114 0.19 10.12 -16.43
CA GLU A 114 -0.45 9.11 -17.29
C GLU A 114 -1.96 9.02 -17.06
N ARG A 115 -2.41 9.26 -15.82
CA ARG A 115 -3.83 9.27 -15.45
C ARG A 115 -4.53 10.59 -15.79
N GLU A 116 -3.88 11.72 -15.56
CA GLU A 116 -4.53 13.04 -15.65
C GLU A 116 -4.28 13.74 -17.00
N ASN A 117 -3.05 13.69 -17.52
CA ASN A 117 -2.66 14.33 -18.78
C ASN A 117 -1.45 13.65 -19.44
N HIS A 118 -1.73 12.57 -20.18
CA HIS A 118 -0.71 11.73 -20.80
C HIS A 118 0.27 12.51 -21.71
N SER A 119 -0.20 13.59 -22.35
CA SER A 119 0.62 14.38 -23.29
C SER A 119 1.83 15.06 -22.63
N GLN A 120 1.77 15.31 -21.32
CA GLN A 120 2.82 16.01 -20.58
C GLN A 120 3.89 15.08 -20.00
N VAL A 121 3.67 13.75 -20.02
CA VAL A 121 4.56 12.75 -19.38
C VAL A 121 6.01 12.91 -19.83
N GLN A 122 6.25 12.99 -21.14
CA GLN A 122 7.60 13.09 -21.70
C GLN A 122 8.31 14.39 -21.29
N SER A 123 7.60 15.51 -21.35
CA SER A 123 8.15 16.82 -20.97
C SER A 123 8.61 16.84 -19.51
N PHE A 124 7.77 16.35 -18.59
CA PHE A 124 8.14 16.26 -17.18
C PHE A 124 9.24 15.24 -16.92
N GLN A 125 9.23 14.11 -17.62
CA GLN A 125 10.28 13.11 -17.47
C GLN A 125 11.65 13.68 -17.87
N THR A 126 11.75 14.35 -19.02
CA THR A 126 12.99 15.01 -19.46
C THR A 126 13.44 16.09 -18.48
N ARG A 127 12.52 16.91 -17.97
CA ARG A 127 12.84 17.94 -16.96
C ARG A 127 13.44 17.32 -15.70
N LEU A 128 12.79 16.31 -15.13
CA LEU A 128 13.24 15.69 -13.88
C LEU A 128 14.53 14.88 -14.06
N GLU A 129 14.73 14.23 -15.21
CA GLU A 129 16.01 13.57 -15.54
C GLU A 129 17.15 14.59 -15.63
N THR A 130 16.89 15.77 -16.20
CA THR A 130 17.85 16.88 -16.27
C THR A 130 18.18 17.42 -14.87
N GLU A 131 17.16 17.61 -14.02
CA GLU A 131 17.37 18.01 -12.61
C GLU A 131 18.23 16.98 -11.88
N LEU A 132 17.94 15.68 -12.03
CA LEU A 132 18.70 14.60 -11.39
C LEU A 132 20.17 14.59 -11.85
N ALA A 133 20.42 14.74 -13.15
CA ALA A 133 21.78 14.83 -13.69
C ALA A 133 22.53 16.01 -13.09
N SER A 134 21.91 17.20 -13.05
CA SER A 134 22.50 18.41 -12.46
C SER A 134 22.84 18.25 -10.98
N ILE A 135 21.98 17.58 -10.20
CA ILE A 135 22.22 17.31 -8.79
C ILE A 135 23.42 16.38 -8.60
N LYS A 136 23.52 15.33 -9.44
CA LYS A 136 24.63 14.36 -9.41
C LYS A 136 25.95 15.01 -9.76
N ASP A 137 25.99 15.79 -10.83
CA ASP A 137 27.21 16.48 -11.30
C ASP A 137 27.68 17.53 -10.28
N GLY A 138 26.74 18.18 -9.59
CA GLY A 138 27.05 19.12 -8.52
C GLY A 138 27.47 18.47 -7.19
N GLY A 139 27.49 17.13 -7.07
CA GLY A 139 27.79 16.43 -5.82
C GLY A 139 26.77 16.67 -4.70
N ARG A 140 25.58 17.22 -5.04
CA ARG A 140 24.53 17.62 -4.09
C ARG A 140 23.52 16.50 -3.83
N MET A 141 23.88 15.26 -4.12
CA MET A 141 23.00 14.10 -4.02
C MET A 141 22.63 13.69 -2.59
N ARG A 142 22.86 14.57 -1.60
CA ARG A 142 22.54 14.33 -0.20
C ARG A 142 21.24 15.04 0.16
N LEU A 143 20.21 14.27 0.48
CA LEU A 143 18.95 14.80 1.00
C LEU A 143 19.20 15.42 2.38
N ARG A 144 18.69 16.63 2.62
CA ARG A 144 18.84 17.32 3.92
C ARG A 144 18.24 16.45 5.03
N ARG A 145 18.94 16.29 6.15
CA ARG A 145 18.40 15.61 7.36
C ARG A 145 17.79 16.61 8.32
#